data_AF-A0A0R1QS13-F1
#
_entry.id   AF-A0A0R1QS13-F1
#
_cell.length_a   1.000
_cell.length_b   1.000
_cell.length_c   1.000
_cell.angle_alpha   90.00
_cell.angle_beta   90.00
_cell.angle_gamma   90.00
#
_symmetry.space_group_name_H-M   'P 1'
#
loop_
_entity.id
_entity.type
_entity.pdbx_description
1 polymer ?
#
loop_
_entity_poly.entity_id
_entity_poly.type
_entity_poly.pdbx_seq_one_letter_code
_entity_poly.pdbx_strand_id
1 'polypeptide(L)'
;MEQYSISELADWLEAQSDALLAKSVAFPETKVQAVVDYLKVLKHPAAAYLDTLQGHYDRHESDHKLNLLADKAPLAELEDRVMVNHVDGSITEDHINFTYNHEPVFEGGYAAKKDLNIIKFGLEVIGAVATTGHIETESSVLSPDAMVTLIVAAHSFAKWQG
;
A
#
# COMPACT_ATOMS: atom_id res chain seq x y z
N MET A 1 4.38 20.85 5.70
CA MET A 1 4.99 19.51 5.56
C MET A 1 5.47 19.41 4.15
N GLU A 2 6.73 19.07 3.93
CA GLU A 2 7.21 18.81 2.57
C GLU A 2 6.50 17.55 2.08
N GLN A 3 5.65 17.76 1.08
CA GLN A 3 4.93 16.73 0.36
C GLN A 3 5.98 16.01 -0.47
N TYR A 4 6.59 14.96 0.09
CA TYR A 4 7.26 13.98 -0.75
C TYR A 4 6.22 13.50 -1.75
N SER A 5 6.46 13.76 -3.02
CA SER A 5 5.71 13.12 -4.09
C SER A 5 5.83 11.61 -3.91
N ILE A 6 4.82 10.87 -4.37
CA ILE A 6 4.76 9.41 -4.27
C ILE A 6 6.07 8.79 -4.81
N SER A 7 6.58 9.32 -5.92
CA SER A 7 7.85 8.94 -6.53
C SER A 7 9.07 9.20 -5.64
N GLU A 8 9.16 10.35 -4.96
CA GLU A 8 10.30 10.62 -4.06
C GLU A 8 10.30 9.69 -2.84
N LEU A 9 9.14 9.28 -2.34
CA LEU A 9 9.07 8.26 -1.28
C LEU A 9 9.52 6.90 -1.81
N ALA A 10 9.09 6.52 -3.01
CA ALA A 10 9.52 5.28 -3.66
C ALA A 10 11.04 5.24 -3.86
N ASP A 11 11.62 6.29 -4.46
CA ASP A 11 13.06 6.43 -4.70
C ASP A 11 13.86 6.38 -3.39
N TRP A 12 13.36 7.04 -2.33
CA TRP A 12 13.99 7.01 -1.02
C TRP A 12 13.96 5.61 -0.42
N LEU A 13 12.84 4.90 -0.51
CA LEU A 13 12.72 3.54 0.00
C LEU A 13 13.64 2.58 -0.76
N GLU A 14 13.77 2.73 -2.09
CA GLU A 14 14.74 1.99 -2.90
C GLU A 14 16.16 2.24 -2.38
N ALA A 15 16.59 3.51 -2.32
CA ALA A 15 17.92 3.88 -1.86
C ALA A 15 18.25 3.45 -0.41
N GLN A 16 17.24 3.35 0.46
CA GLN A 16 17.41 2.94 1.85
C GLN A 16 17.13 1.46 2.12
N SER A 17 16.84 0.65 1.10
CA SER A 17 16.35 -0.74 1.29
C SER A 17 17.22 -1.58 2.21
N ASP A 18 18.53 -1.59 1.96
CA ASP A 18 19.48 -2.36 2.76
C ASP A 18 19.58 -1.83 4.20
N ALA A 19 19.54 -0.51 4.38
CA ALA A 19 19.58 0.13 5.70
C ALA A 19 18.30 -0.13 6.50
N LEU A 20 17.13 -0.12 5.85
CA LEU A 20 15.84 -0.47 6.44
C LEU A 20 15.83 -1.95 6.88
N LEU A 21 16.30 -2.86 6.04
CA LEU A 21 16.42 -4.28 6.37
C LEU A 21 17.49 -4.56 7.44
N ALA A 22 18.55 -3.75 7.49
CA ALA A 22 19.53 -3.79 8.57
C ALA A 22 19.05 -3.11 9.87
N LYS A 23 17.84 -2.52 9.87
CA LYS A 23 17.26 -1.75 10.98
C LYS A 23 18.14 -0.57 11.43
N SER A 24 19.00 -0.07 10.54
CA SER A 24 19.88 1.07 10.81
C SER A 24 19.21 2.42 10.50
N VAL A 25 18.12 2.40 9.74
CA VAL A 25 17.24 3.53 9.48
C VAL A 25 15.81 3.13 9.84
N ALA A 26 15.10 4.04 10.52
CA ALA A 26 13.71 3.84 10.88
C ALA A 26 12.80 3.97 9.65
N PHE A 27 11.87 3.03 9.50
CA PHE A 27 10.90 3.03 8.43
C PHE A 27 9.86 4.15 8.61
N PRO A 28 9.59 4.95 7.57
CA PRO A 28 8.67 6.09 7.67
C PRO A 28 7.21 5.68 7.46
N GLU A 29 6.64 4.87 8.36
CA GLU A 29 5.25 4.37 8.27
C GLU A 29 4.22 5.48 8.00
N THR A 30 4.33 6.60 8.72
CA THR A 30 3.42 7.74 8.58
C THR A 30 3.50 8.43 7.23
N LYS A 31 4.63 8.34 6.52
CA LYS A 31 4.75 8.86 5.15
C LYS A 31 3.98 7.98 4.16
N VAL A 32 4.00 6.66 4.35
CA VAL A 32 3.19 5.74 3.52
C VAL A 32 1.71 6.00 3.74
N GLN A 33 1.28 6.16 4.99
CA GLN A 33 -0.10 6.50 5.32
C GLN A 33 -0.53 7.84 4.69
N ALA A 34 0.33 8.86 4.75
CA ALA A 34 0.06 10.16 4.12
C ALA A 34 -0.06 10.08 2.58
N VAL A 35 0.70 9.21 1.93
CA VAL A 35 0.54 8.94 0.48
C VAL A 35 -0.82 8.30 0.20
N VAL A 36 -1.22 7.30 0.99
CA VAL A 36 -2.53 6.65 0.81
C VAL A 36 -3.68 7.65 1.03
N ASP A 37 -3.57 8.52 2.04
CA ASP A 37 -4.54 9.60 2.26
C ASP A 37 -4.58 10.60 1.11
N TYR A 38 -3.43 10.93 0.52
CA TYR A 38 -3.33 11.83 -0.63
C TYR A 38 -4.07 11.28 -1.86
N LEU A 39 -4.02 9.96 -2.07
CA LEU A 39 -4.71 9.29 -3.17
C LEU A 39 -6.23 9.31 -3.01
N LYS A 40 -6.79 9.52 -1.81
CA LYS A 40 -8.25 9.61 -1.58
C LYS A 40 -9.07 8.43 -2.13
N VAL A 41 -8.46 7.25 -2.24
CA VAL A 41 -9.14 6.00 -2.64
C VAL A 41 -10.00 5.47 -1.49
N LEU A 42 -9.49 5.60 -0.27
CA LEU A 42 -10.13 5.13 0.95
C LEU A 42 -11.08 6.18 1.56
N LYS A 43 -12.15 5.72 2.19
CA LYS A 43 -13.20 6.55 2.81
C LYS A 43 -12.77 7.17 4.15
N HIS A 44 -11.81 6.55 4.82
CA HIS A 44 -11.31 6.98 6.12
C HIS A 44 -9.81 7.30 6.06
N PRO A 45 -9.25 7.99 7.07
CA PRO A 45 -7.81 8.18 7.15
C PRO A 45 -7.08 6.82 7.23
N ALA A 46 -5.95 6.70 6.52
CA ALA A 46 -5.16 5.49 6.38
C ALA A 46 -4.84 4.83 7.74
N ALA A 47 -4.43 5.62 8.73
CA ALA A 47 -4.11 5.11 10.06
C ALA A 47 -5.29 4.39 10.77
N ALA A 48 -6.53 4.76 10.48
CA ALA A 48 -7.71 4.16 11.10
C ALA A 48 -8.00 2.72 10.62
N TYR A 49 -7.46 2.33 9.46
CA TYR A 49 -7.67 0.98 8.94
C TYR A 49 -7.00 -0.07 9.82
N LEU A 50 -5.86 0.25 10.46
CA LEU A 50 -5.15 -0.70 11.31
C LEU A 50 -6.03 -1.28 12.44
N ASP A 51 -6.90 -0.47 13.02
CA ASP A 51 -7.83 -0.89 14.08
C ASP A 51 -9.18 -1.41 13.55
N THR A 52 -9.42 -1.30 12.24
CA THR A 52 -10.67 -1.74 11.63
C THR A 52 -10.71 -3.26 11.55
N LEU A 53 -11.82 -3.87 12.00
CA LEU A 53 -12.01 -5.31 11.89
C LEU A 53 -12.09 -5.75 10.42
N GLN A 54 -11.40 -6.84 10.06
CA GLN A 54 -11.37 -7.36 8.68
C GLN A 54 -12.77 -7.56 8.10
N GLY A 55 -13.69 -8.17 8.86
CA GLY A 55 -15.06 -8.40 8.39
C GLY A 55 -15.88 -7.11 8.27
N HIS A 56 -15.56 -6.07 9.05
CA HIS A 56 -16.17 -4.76 8.86
C HIS A 56 -15.71 -4.13 7.55
N TYR A 57 -14.40 -4.14 7.27
CA TYR A 57 -13.84 -3.62 6.03
C TYR A 57 -14.36 -4.39 4.79
N ASP A 58 -14.36 -5.72 4.85
CA ASP A 58 -14.85 -6.60 3.78
C ASP A 58 -16.27 -6.22 3.32
N ARG A 59 -17.18 -5.95 4.26
CA ARG A 59 -18.59 -5.67 3.96
C ARG A 59 -18.88 -4.25 3.45
N HIS A 60 -17.99 -3.28 3.69
CA HIS A 60 -18.33 -1.86 3.50
C HIS A 60 -17.43 -1.12 2.52
N GLU A 61 -16.25 -1.64 2.21
CA GLU A 61 -15.27 -0.92 1.41
C GLU A 61 -14.36 -1.77 0.55
N SER A 62 -14.09 -3.02 0.95
CA SER A 62 -13.26 -3.93 0.15
C SER A 62 -13.80 -4.12 -1.26
N ASP A 63 -12.89 -4.22 -2.23
CA ASP A 63 -13.17 -4.67 -3.59
C ASP A 63 -12.89 -6.17 -3.79
N HIS A 64 -12.78 -6.90 -2.66
CA HIS A 64 -12.63 -8.35 -2.53
C HIS A 64 -11.44 -8.95 -3.28
N LYS A 65 -10.34 -8.20 -3.39
CA LYS A 65 -9.03 -8.74 -3.80
C LYS A 65 -8.29 -9.34 -2.63
N LEU A 66 -8.44 -8.80 -1.42
CA LEU A 66 -7.87 -9.36 -0.20
C LEU A 66 -8.72 -10.54 0.29
N ASN A 67 -8.03 -11.57 0.77
CA ASN A 67 -8.65 -12.70 1.48
C ASN A 67 -8.83 -12.34 2.96
N LEU A 68 -9.99 -11.78 3.29
CA LEU A 68 -10.34 -11.31 4.64
C LEU A 68 -11.04 -12.42 5.43
N LEU A 69 -10.26 -13.42 5.87
CA LEU A 69 -10.82 -14.63 6.51
C LEU A 69 -11.07 -14.50 8.01
N ALA A 70 -10.50 -13.50 8.68
CA ALA A 70 -10.53 -13.35 10.13
C ALA A 70 -11.42 -12.17 10.56
N ASP A 71 -12.74 -12.32 10.42
CA ASP A 71 -13.76 -11.28 10.64
C ASP A 71 -13.60 -10.42 11.91
N LYS A 72 -13.09 -11.02 13.00
CA LYS A 72 -12.95 -10.40 14.32
C LYS A 72 -11.53 -9.90 14.62
N ALA A 73 -10.58 -10.16 13.73
CA ALA A 73 -9.23 -9.63 13.84
C ALA A 73 -9.16 -8.23 13.21
N PRO A 74 -8.29 -7.34 13.72
CA PRO A 74 -8.01 -6.07 13.06
C PRO A 74 -7.26 -6.29 11.73
N LEU A 75 -7.33 -5.32 10.82
CA LEU A 75 -6.54 -5.33 9.57
C LEU A 75 -5.03 -5.26 9.85
N ALA A 76 -4.60 -4.68 10.98
CA ALA A 76 -3.20 -4.73 11.40
C ALA A 76 -2.64 -6.16 11.54
N GLU A 77 -3.50 -7.16 11.69
CA GLU A 77 -3.15 -8.60 11.76
C GLU A 77 -3.39 -9.35 10.44
N LEU A 78 -3.80 -8.66 9.37
CA LEU A 78 -4.01 -9.29 8.08
C LEU A 78 -2.69 -9.82 7.51
N GLU A 79 -2.68 -11.08 7.08
CA GLU A 79 -1.50 -11.72 6.49
C GLU A 79 -1.52 -11.69 4.96
N ASP A 80 -2.70 -11.66 4.34
CA ASP A 80 -2.80 -11.56 2.89
C ASP A 80 -2.30 -10.20 2.38
N ARG A 81 -1.74 -10.19 1.18
CA ARG A 81 -1.16 -9.00 0.54
C ARG A 81 -1.51 -8.99 -0.93
N VAL A 82 -2.06 -7.87 -1.38
CA VAL A 82 -2.31 -7.60 -2.79
C VAL A 82 -1.37 -6.49 -3.25
N MET A 83 -0.44 -6.83 -4.14
CA MET A 83 0.54 -5.88 -4.65
C MET A 83 0.07 -5.29 -5.99
N VAL A 84 0.29 -3.99 -6.17
CA VAL A 84 0.14 -3.30 -7.46
C VAL A 84 1.38 -3.58 -8.30
N ASN A 85 1.22 -4.26 -9.44
CA ASN A 85 2.37 -4.71 -10.25
C ASN A 85 2.62 -3.88 -11.49
N HIS A 86 1.55 -3.38 -12.08
CA HIS A 86 1.61 -2.78 -13.39
C HIS A 86 0.43 -1.83 -13.56
N VAL A 87 0.68 -0.79 -14.35
CA VAL A 87 -0.33 0.11 -14.87
C VAL A 87 -0.22 0.15 -16.39
N ASP A 88 -1.36 0.04 -17.06
CA ASP A 88 -1.48 0.17 -18.51
C ASP A 88 -2.60 1.15 -18.86
N GLY A 89 -2.60 1.62 -20.11
CA GLY A 89 -3.61 2.49 -20.67
C GLY A 89 -3.13 3.91 -20.99
N SER A 90 -4.09 4.81 -21.19
CA SER A 90 -3.89 6.18 -21.62
C SER A 90 -4.69 7.13 -20.73
N ILE A 91 -3.97 7.99 -20.01
CA ILE A 91 -4.57 9.05 -19.19
C ILE A 91 -5.36 10.03 -20.05
N THR A 92 -4.90 10.32 -21.28
CA THR A 92 -5.60 11.24 -22.20
C THR A 92 -6.91 10.67 -22.74
N GLU A 93 -7.10 9.35 -22.66
CA GLU A 93 -8.32 8.65 -23.06
C GLU A 93 -9.15 8.21 -21.84
N ASP A 94 -8.79 8.68 -20.62
CA ASP A 94 -9.40 8.29 -19.34
C ASP A 94 -9.47 6.77 -19.11
N HIS A 95 -8.54 6.03 -19.71
CA HIS A 95 -8.45 4.58 -19.60
C HIS A 95 -7.16 4.21 -18.89
N ILE A 96 -7.21 4.01 -17.58
CA ILE A 96 -6.08 3.53 -16.79
C ILE A 96 -6.50 2.23 -16.13
N ASN A 97 -5.63 1.22 -16.14
CA ASN A 97 -5.91 -0.05 -15.49
C ASN A 97 -4.69 -0.54 -14.71
N PHE A 98 -4.89 -0.75 -13.41
CA PHE A 98 -3.91 -1.38 -12.54
C PHE A 98 -4.13 -2.89 -12.49
N THR A 99 -3.04 -3.64 -12.42
CA THR A 99 -3.07 -5.09 -12.21
C THR A 99 -2.48 -5.45 -10.86
N TYR A 100 -2.98 -6.54 -10.30
CA TYR A 100 -2.70 -6.94 -8.93
C TYR A 100 -2.39 -8.43 -8.83
N ASN A 101 -1.50 -8.80 -7.91
CA ASN A 101 -1.23 -10.20 -7.56
C ASN A 101 -1.20 -10.37 -6.03
N HIS A 102 -1.38 -11.61 -5.59
CA HIS A 102 -1.11 -11.96 -4.21
C HIS A 102 0.37 -12.20 -3.98
N GLU A 103 0.87 -11.71 -2.85
CA GLU A 103 2.25 -11.92 -2.42
C GLU A 103 2.30 -12.76 -1.13
N PRO A 104 2.99 -13.91 -1.12
CA PRO A 104 3.02 -14.80 0.04
C PRO A 104 4.01 -14.29 1.09
N VAL A 105 3.67 -13.24 1.83
CA VAL A 105 4.57 -12.60 2.81
C VAL A 105 4.80 -13.45 4.06
N PHE A 106 3.82 -14.28 4.44
CA PHE A 106 3.86 -15.07 5.67
C PHE A 106 4.13 -16.57 5.42
N GLU A 107 4.40 -16.96 4.18
CA GLU A 107 4.79 -18.34 3.86
C GLU A 107 6.17 -18.65 4.44
N GLY A 108 6.19 -19.50 5.48
CA GLY A 108 7.42 -19.80 6.24
C GLY A 108 7.76 -18.79 7.33
N GLY A 109 6.79 -17.94 7.71
CA GLY A 109 6.96 -16.85 8.67
C GLY A 109 7.07 -15.49 7.99
N TYR A 110 7.12 -14.43 8.79
CA TYR A 110 7.10 -13.06 8.28
C TYR A 110 8.37 -12.71 7.47
N ALA A 111 8.19 -12.35 6.19
CA ALA A 111 9.25 -11.94 5.29
C ALA A 111 9.26 -10.41 5.07
N ALA A 112 9.94 -9.67 5.95
CA ALA A 112 10.03 -8.20 5.91
C ALA A 112 10.46 -7.63 4.54
N LYS A 113 11.36 -8.30 3.83
CA LYS A 113 11.79 -7.89 2.47
C LYS A 113 10.64 -7.89 1.46
N LYS A 114 9.68 -8.82 1.58
CA LYS A 114 8.52 -8.86 0.68
C LYS A 114 7.58 -7.68 0.94
N ASP A 115 7.26 -7.39 2.20
CA ASP A 115 6.47 -6.19 2.54
C ASP A 115 7.16 -4.89 2.07
N LEU A 116 8.46 -4.76 2.28
CA LEU A 116 9.21 -3.60 1.78
C LEU A 116 9.11 -3.48 0.25
N ASN A 117 9.23 -4.59 -0.47
CA ASN A 117 9.09 -4.60 -1.93
C ASN A 117 7.68 -4.24 -2.38
N ILE A 118 6.64 -4.76 -1.72
CA ILE A 118 5.24 -4.42 -2.01
C ILE A 118 5.01 -2.92 -1.91
N ILE A 119 5.53 -2.31 -0.84
CA ILE A 119 5.40 -0.86 -0.61
C ILE A 119 6.16 -0.09 -1.69
N LYS A 120 7.43 -0.44 -1.94
CA LYS A 120 8.26 0.24 -2.94
C LYS A 120 7.66 0.18 -4.33
N PHE A 121 7.45 -1.02 -4.86
CA PHE A 121 6.94 -1.21 -6.21
C PHE A 121 5.53 -0.67 -6.37
N GLY A 122 4.67 -0.82 -5.35
CA GLY A 122 3.35 -0.21 -5.36
C GLY A 122 3.41 1.30 -5.51
N LEU A 123 4.28 1.97 -4.73
CA LEU A 123 4.48 3.41 -4.82
C LEU A 123 5.13 3.84 -6.15
N GLU A 124 6.04 3.06 -6.73
CA GLU A 124 6.62 3.35 -8.04
C GLU A 124 5.53 3.34 -9.14
N VAL A 125 4.71 2.28 -9.17
CA VAL A 125 3.67 2.10 -10.19
C VAL A 125 2.58 3.17 -10.07
N ILE A 126 2.14 3.48 -8.84
CA ILE A 126 1.18 4.55 -8.57
C ILE A 126 1.81 5.91 -8.92
N GLY A 127 3.02 6.18 -8.42
CA GLY A 127 3.71 7.45 -8.65
C GLY A 127 3.92 7.78 -10.13
N ALA A 128 4.14 6.76 -10.98
CA ALA A 128 4.25 6.94 -12.42
C ALA A 128 3.01 7.60 -13.05
N VAL A 129 1.81 7.34 -12.52
CA VAL A 129 0.56 7.95 -12.98
C VAL A 129 0.32 9.29 -12.31
N ALA A 130 0.59 9.40 -11.00
CA ALA A 130 0.32 10.61 -10.23
C ALA A 130 1.04 11.86 -10.76
N THR A 131 2.23 11.69 -11.39
CA THR A 131 2.99 12.78 -12.02
C THR A 131 2.27 13.45 -13.21
N THR A 132 1.19 12.84 -13.71
CA THR A 132 0.45 13.36 -14.86
C THR A 132 -0.61 14.40 -14.51
N GLY A 133 -0.92 14.58 -13.21
CA GLY A 133 -1.88 15.57 -12.73
C GLY A 133 -3.35 15.13 -12.76
N HIS A 134 -3.63 13.88 -13.14
CA HIS A 134 -4.98 13.31 -13.25
C HIS A 134 -5.35 12.41 -12.05
N ILE A 135 -5.15 12.95 -10.84
CA ILE A 135 -5.35 12.20 -9.59
C ILE A 135 -6.76 11.60 -9.48
N GLU A 136 -7.81 12.31 -9.91
CA GLU A 136 -9.19 11.81 -9.83
C GLU A 136 -9.40 10.55 -10.69
N THR A 137 -8.85 10.53 -11.91
CA THR A 137 -8.91 9.37 -12.80
C THR A 137 -8.16 8.20 -12.19
N GLU A 138 -6.94 8.44 -11.69
CA GLU A 138 -6.11 7.43 -11.02
C GLU A 138 -6.81 6.82 -9.79
N SER A 139 -7.28 7.67 -8.87
CA SER A 139 -7.95 7.25 -7.64
C SER A 139 -9.22 6.43 -7.91
N SER A 140 -9.92 6.71 -9.01
CA SER A 140 -11.16 6.02 -9.37
C SER A 140 -10.96 4.56 -9.81
N VAL A 141 -9.73 4.19 -10.23
CA VAL A 141 -9.41 2.85 -10.74
C VAL A 141 -8.47 2.06 -9.82
N LEU A 142 -7.92 2.70 -8.79
CA LEU A 142 -7.13 2.04 -7.76
C LEU A 142 -8.02 1.21 -6.83
N SER A 143 -7.52 0.02 -6.50
CA SER A 143 -8.18 -0.90 -5.57
C SER A 143 -8.05 -0.40 -4.12
N PRO A 144 -9.17 -0.29 -3.37
CA PRO A 144 -9.14 -0.08 -1.93
C PRO A 144 -8.30 -1.14 -1.20
N ASP A 145 -8.39 -2.41 -1.59
CA ASP A 145 -7.62 -3.51 -0.99
C ASP A 145 -6.12 -3.38 -1.20
N ALA A 146 -5.69 -2.87 -2.36
CA ALA A 146 -4.28 -2.55 -2.59
C ALA A 146 -3.80 -1.40 -1.70
N MET A 147 -4.64 -0.38 -1.45
CA MET A 147 -4.31 0.72 -0.53
C MET A 147 -4.20 0.24 0.92
N VAL A 148 -5.14 -0.61 1.36
CA VAL A 148 -5.06 -1.27 2.67
C VAL A 148 -3.81 -2.15 2.77
N THR A 149 -3.43 -2.83 1.69
CA THR A 149 -2.18 -3.60 1.65
C THR A 149 -0.96 -2.72 1.92
N LEU A 150 -0.87 -1.52 1.32
CA LEU A 150 0.24 -0.59 1.58
C LEU A 150 0.30 -0.17 3.06
N ILE A 151 -0.85 0.08 3.67
CA ILE A 151 -0.96 0.46 5.09
C ILE A 151 -0.50 -0.70 5.99
N VAL A 152 -1.04 -1.90 5.77
CA VAL A 152 -0.77 -3.08 6.62
C VAL A 152 0.67 -3.57 6.44
N ALA A 153 1.22 -3.53 5.22
CA ALA A 153 2.62 -3.85 4.96
C ALA A 153 3.56 -2.85 5.64
N ALA A 154 3.26 -1.55 5.55
CA ALA A 154 4.02 -0.50 6.22
C ALA A 154 4.04 -0.69 7.74
N HIS A 155 2.89 -0.99 8.33
CA HIS A 155 2.75 -1.26 9.75
C HIS A 155 3.53 -2.52 10.18
N SER A 156 3.37 -3.61 9.43
CA SER A 156 4.04 -4.89 9.71
C SER A 156 5.56 -4.74 9.64
N PHE A 157 6.07 -4.00 8.66
CA PHE A 157 7.50 -3.73 8.51
C PHE A 157 8.03 -2.87 9.65
N ALA A 158 7.33 -1.79 10.01
CA ALA A 158 7.70 -0.92 11.13
C ALA A 158 7.76 -1.71 12.45
N LYS A 159 6.71 -2.49 12.74
CA LYS A 159 6.63 -3.37 13.92
C LYS A 159 7.74 -4.42 13.94
N TRP A 160 8.15 -4.93 12.78
CA TRP A 160 9.26 -5.87 12.69
C TRP A 160 10.61 -5.21 13.01
N GLN A 161 10.80 -3.93 12.67
CA GLN A 161 12.04 -3.22 12.99
C GLN A 161 12.25 -3.10 14.51
N GLY A 162 11.22 -2.73 15.27
CA GLY A 162 11.25 -2.62 16.73
C GLY A 162 10.50 -1.40 17.21
#